data_AF-A0AAJ1EQN4-F1
#
_entry.id   AF-A0AAJ1EQN4-F1
#
_cell.length_a   1.000
_cell.length_b   1.000
_cell.length_c   1.000
_cell.angle_alpha   90.00
_cell.angle_beta   90.00
_cell.angle_gamma   90.00
#
_symmetry.space_group_name_H-M   'P 1'
#
loop_
_entity.id
_entity.type
_entity.pdbx_description
1 polymer ?
#
loop_
_entity_poly.entity_id
_entity_poly.type
_entity_poly.pdbx_seq_one_letter_code
_entity_poly.pdbx_strand_id
1 'polypeptide(L)'
;MNTLTGFLDRFLVSVANKMANNKYLSSVSTGFAYALPVIMVGALFTLASSLNLGFYQDFITSTGIKPIVSFASTVTTDMLSIYTVFLIAKAFGEKEGY
;
A
#
# COMPACT_ATOMS: atom_id res chain seq x y z
N MET A 1 12.42 -26.77 24.06
CA MET A 1 12.15 -25.48 23.38
C MET A 1 12.50 -25.49 21.88
N ASN A 2 12.65 -26.68 21.24
CA ASN A 2 13.06 -26.81 19.82
C ASN A 2 12.04 -27.56 18.94
N THR A 3 11.03 -28.20 19.54
CA THR A 3 10.00 -28.98 18.82
C THR A 3 8.88 -28.10 18.29
N LEU A 4 8.44 -27.13 19.09
CA LEU A 4 7.41 -26.15 18.74
C LEU A 4 7.90 -25.19 17.66
N THR A 5 9.14 -24.72 17.76
CA THR A 5 9.85 -23.94 16.74
C THR A 5 10.04 -24.74 15.46
N GLY A 6 10.49 -26.00 15.54
CA GLY A 6 10.60 -26.86 14.36
C GLY A 6 9.26 -27.20 13.68
N PHE A 7 8.18 -27.31 14.45
CA PHE A 7 6.82 -27.50 13.94
C PHE A 7 6.27 -26.22 13.29
N LEU A 8 6.44 -25.07 13.96
CA LEU A 8 6.08 -23.75 13.43
C LEU A 8 6.84 -23.44 12.15
N ASP A 9 8.15 -23.66 12.11
CA ASP A 9 8.96 -23.45 10.91
C ASP A 9 8.48 -24.36 9.78
N ARG A 10 8.31 -25.66 10.01
CA ARG A 10 7.83 -26.57 8.95
C ARG A 10 6.45 -26.20 8.44
N PHE A 11 5.53 -25.79 9.32
CA PHE A 11 4.16 -25.46 8.93
C PHE A 11 4.06 -24.07 8.28
N LEU A 12 4.56 -23.02 8.95
CA LEU A 12 4.50 -21.65 8.46
C LEU A 12 5.33 -21.44 7.20
N VAL A 13 6.55 -22.01 7.12
CA VAL A 13 7.38 -21.91 5.91
C VAL A 13 6.71 -22.66 4.75
N SER A 14 6.09 -23.81 5.00
CA SER A 14 5.36 -24.56 3.96
C SER A 14 4.13 -23.79 3.45
N VAL A 15 3.36 -23.16 4.34
CA VAL A 15 2.21 -22.32 3.96
C VAL A 15 2.68 -21.07 3.21
N ALA A 16 3.70 -20.39 3.71
CA ALA A 16 4.30 -19.21 3.06
C ALA A 16 4.82 -19.55 1.66
N ASN A 17 5.51 -20.68 1.51
CA ASN A 17 5.99 -21.14 0.20
C ASN A 17 4.83 -21.45 -0.75
N LYS A 18 3.75 -22.08 -0.29
CA LYS A 18 2.57 -22.33 -1.14
C LYS A 18 1.88 -21.03 -1.58
N MET A 19 1.79 -20.05 -0.68
CA MET A 19 1.25 -18.73 -1.00
C MET A 19 2.14 -17.94 -1.96
N ALA A 20 3.45 -17.94 -1.72
CA ALA A 20 4.43 -17.21 -2.52
C ALA A 20 4.59 -17.80 -3.93
N ASN A 21 4.53 -19.13 -4.06
CA ASN A 21 4.60 -19.82 -5.35
C ASN A 21 3.28 -19.79 -6.13
N ASN A 22 2.17 -19.41 -5.51
CA ASN A 22 0.91 -19.26 -6.21
C ASN A 22 0.93 -17.94 -7.02
N LYS A 23 0.90 -18.05 -8.34
CA LYS A 23 0.90 -16.90 -9.27
C LYS A 23 -0.12 -15.82 -8.90
N TYR A 24 -1.34 -16.18 -8.49
CA TYR A 24 -2.40 -15.22 -8.18
C TYR A 24 -2.06 -14.39 -6.94
N LEU A 25 -1.72 -15.07 -5.84
CA LEU A 25 -1.41 -14.40 -4.58
C LEU A 25 -0.08 -13.65 -4.64
N SER A 26 0.89 -14.23 -5.33
CA SER A 26 2.17 -13.60 -5.63
C SER A 26 1.97 -12.32 -6.45
N SER A 27 1.08 -12.30 -7.46
CA SER A 27 0.79 -11.09 -8.25
C SER A 27 0.10 -10.00 -7.45
N VAL A 28 -0.75 -10.36 -6.49
CA VAL A 28 -1.31 -9.40 -5.53
C VAL A 28 -0.16 -8.73 -4.75
N SER A 29 0.74 -9.52 -4.16
CA SER A 29 1.88 -8.98 -3.42
C SER A 29 2.79 -8.10 -4.27
N THR A 30 3.13 -8.53 -5.50
CA THR A 30 3.93 -7.75 -6.44
C THR A 30 3.22 -6.45 -6.86
N GLY A 31 1.91 -6.49 -7.14
CA GLY A 31 1.14 -5.30 -7.51
C GLY A 31 1.10 -4.26 -6.40
N PHE A 32 0.96 -4.69 -5.13
CA PHE A 32 1.10 -3.79 -3.98
C PHE A 32 2.52 -3.23 -3.85
N ALA A 33 3.55 -4.02 -4.14
CA ALA A 33 4.93 -3.53 -4.15
C ALA A 33 5.14 -2.42 -5.20
N TYR A 34 4.52 -2.55 -6.38
CA TYR A 34 4.53 -1.50 -7.40
C TYR A 34 3.75 -0.24 -6.97
N ALA A 35 2.72 -0.39 -6.13
CA ALA A 35 1.92 0.73 -5.63
C ALA A 35 2.58 1.52 -4.49
N LEU A 36 3.69 1.01 -3.90
CA LEU A 36 4.34 1.63 -2.74
C LEU A 36 4.67 3.12 -2.92
N PRO A 37 5.21 3.60 -4.06
CA PRO A 37 5.49 5.02 -4.23
C PRO A 37 4.24 5.89 -4.11
N VAL A 38 3.12 5.45 -4.70
CA VAL A 38 1.83 6.16 -4.65
C VAL A 38 1.29 6.19 -3.23
N ILE A 39 1.36 5.05 -2.52
CA ILE A 39 0.95 4.95 -1.12
C ILE A 39 1.77 5.90 -0.23
N MET A 40 3.09 5.98 -0.45
CA MET A 40 3.96 6.86 0.33
C MET A 40 3.62 8.33 0.12
N VAL A 41 3.40 8.75 -1.13
CA VAL A 41 2.98 10.12 -1.44
C VAL A 41 1.62 10.43 -0.80
N GLY A 42 0.65 9.52 -0.91
CA GLY A 42 -0.66 9.70 -0.30
C GLY A 42 -0.63 9.80 1.22
N ALA A 43 0.22 9.00 1.87
CA ALA A 43 0.42 9.08 3.32
C ALA A 43 0.99 10.43 3.75
N LEU A 44 1.95 10.99 3.00
CA LEU A 44 2.52 12.32 3.28
C LEU A 44 1.47 13.43 3.17
N PHE A 45 0.66 13.42 2.12
CA PHE A 45 -0.41 14.41 1.95
C PHE A 45 -1.52 14.26 2.99
N THR A 46 -1.86 13.02 3.34
CA THR A 46 -2.85 12.74 4.38
C THR A 46 -2.37 13.31 5.69
N LEU A 47 -1.11 13.04 6.06
CA LEU A 47 -0.48 13.61 7.25
C LEU A 47 -0.45 15.14 7.18
N ALA A 48 -0.03 15.73 6.06
CA ALA A 48 0.00 17.18 5.88
C ALA A 48 -1.40 17.80 6.00
N SER A 49 -2.46 17.11 5.60
CA SER A 49 -3.84 17.60 5.77
C SER A 49 -4.34 17.44 7.22
N SER A 50 -3.99 16.34 7.89
CA SER A 50 -4.52 15.95 9.20
C SER A 50 -3.62 16.32 10.38
N LEU A 51 -2.48 16.96 10.14
CA LEU A 51 -1.52 17.33 11.18
C LEU A 51 -2.19 18.27 12.20
N ASN A 52 -2.41 17.79 13.42
CA ASN A 52 -3.14 18.51 14.46
C ASN A 52 -2.22 19.42 15.30
N LEU A 53 -1.55 20.35 14.62
CA LEU A 53 -0.79 21.42 15.23
C LEU A 53 -1.58 22.72 15.04
N GLY A 54 -1.96 23.38 16.14
CA GLY A 54 -2.85 24.56 16.10
C GLY A 54 -2.38 25.63 15.11
N PHE A 55 -1.13 26.07 15.23
CA PHE A 55 -0.55 27.10 14.34
C PHE A 55 -0.58 26.71 12.85
N TYR A 56 -0.39 25.44 12.54
CA TYR A 56 -0.35 24.94 11.17
C TYR A 56 -1.76 24.83 10.60
N GLN A 57 -2.71 24.32 11.39
CA GLN A 57 -4.10 24.22 10.95
C GLN A 57 -4.74 25.59 10.73
N ASP A 58 -4.42 26.57 11.58
CA ASP A 58 -4.84 27.95 11.41
C ASP A 58 -4.23 28.55 10.13
N PHE A 59 -2.95 28.28 9.85
CA PHE A 59 -2.29 28.72 8.61
C PHE A 59 -2.93 28.13 7.35
N ILE A 60 -3.09 26.81 7.25
CA ILE A 60 -3.61 26.18 6.03
C ILE A 60 -5.10 26.46 5.80
N THR A 61 -5.84 26.74 6.87
CA THR A 61 -7.27 27.08 6.79
C THR A 61 -7.46 28.54 6.42
N SER A 62 -6.70 29.47 7.02
CA SER A 62 -6.77 30.90 6.70
C SER A 62 -6.26 31.25 5.30
N THR A 63 -5.26 30.51 4.80
CA THR A 63 -4.73 30.67 3.44
C THR A 63 -5.58 29.97 2.37
N GLY A 64 -6.55 29.14 2.76
CA GLY A 64 -7.39 28.38 1.83
C GLY A 64 -6.64 27.25 1.09
N ILE A 65 -5.46 26.85 1.55
CA ILE A 65 -4.61 25.82 0.92
C ILE A 65 -5.07 24.41 1.30
N LYS A 66 -5.77 24.27 2.44
CA LYS A 66 -6.25 22.98 2.96
C LYS A 66 -6.97 22.10 1.93
N PRO A 67 -7.91 22.61 1.09
CA PRO A 67 -8.57 21.81 0.05
C PRO A 67 -7.61 21.20 -0.97
N ILE A 68 -6.53 21.91 -1.32
CA ILE A 68 -5.53 21.46 -2.31
C ILE A 68 -4.71 20.30 -1.72
N VAL A 69 -4.30 20.44 -0.46
CA VAL A 69 -3.53 19.40 0.25
C VAL A 69 -4.41 18.16 0.49
N SER A 70 -5.68 18.34 0.84
CA SER A 70 -6.61 17.22 0.99
C SER A 70 -6.94 16.55 -0.35
N PHE A 71 -7.00 17.30 -1.45
CA PHE A 71 -7.29 16.76 -2.78
C PHE A 71 -6.24 15.74 -3.22
N ALA A 72 -4.96 16.02 -2.96
CA ALA A 72 -3.88 15.09 -3.24
C ALA A 72 -4.09 13.75 -2.51
N SER A 73 -4.54 13.80 -1.25
CA SER A 73 -4.85 12.61 -0.45
C SER A 73 -6.00 11.81 -1.05
N THR A 74 -7.05 12.47 -1.54
CA THR A 74 -8.18 11.80 -2.21
C THR A 74 -7.75 11.08 -3.47
N VAL A 75 -6.93 11.72 -4.32
CA VAL A 75 -6.48 11.12 -5.58
C VAL A 75 -5.52 9.95 -5.37
N THR A 76 -4.79 9.89 -4.25
CA THR A 76 -3.87 8.79 -3.96
C THR A 76 -4.50 7.69 -3.11
N THR A 77 -5.13 8.06 -2.00
CA THR A 77 -5.55 7.12 -0.95
C THR A 77 -6.97 6.60 -1.24
N ASP A 78 -7.92 7.49 -1.53
CA ASP A 78 -9.31 7.09 -1.78
C ASP A 78 -9.45 6.33 -3.11
N MET A 79 -8.58 6.65 -4.08
CA MET A 79 -8.49 5.96 -5.37
C MET A 79 -7.49 4.79 -5.40
N LEU A 80 -6.88 4.41 -4.27
CA LEU A 80 -5.82 3.40 -4.20
C LEU A 80 -6.22 2.07 -4.85
N SER A 81 -7.49 1.69 -4.70
CA SER A 81 -8.04 0.44 -5.27
C SER A 81 -7.90 0.39 -6.79
N ILE A 82 -8.09 1.50 -7.49
CA ILE A 82 -8.03 1.59 -8.95
C ILE A 82 -6.60 1.32 -9.43
N TYR A 83 -5.62 2.00 -8.83
CA TYR A 83 -4.21 1.78 -9.16
C TYR A 83 -3.78 0.36 -8.81
N THR A 84 -4.20 -0.14 -7.65
CA THR A 84 -3.82 -1.47 -7.17
C THR A 84 -4.36 -2.57 -8.08
N VAL A 85 -5.62 -2.50 -8.53
CA VAL A 85 -6.18 -3.49 -9.46
C VAL A 85 -5.40 -3.52 -10.78
N PHE A 86 -5.08 -2.34 -11.34
CA PHE A 86 -4.30 -2.25 -12.58
C PHE A 86 -2.89 -2.83 -12.40
N LEU A 87 -2.21 -2.50 -11.31
CA LEU A 87 -0.86 -2.96 -11.03
C LEU A 87 -0.80 -4.47 -10.73
N ILE A 88 -1.82 -5.03 -10.08
CA ILE A 88 -1.95 -6.48 -9.88
C ILE A 88 -2.19 -7.18 -11.21
N ALA A 89 -3.05 -6.64 -12.07
CA ALA A 89 -3.27 -7.18 -13.41
C ALA A 89 -1.99 -7.18 -14.25
N LYS A 90 -1.21 -6.08 -14.20
CA LYS A 90 0.12 -5.99 -14.82
C LYS A 90 1.08 -7.04 -14.27
N ALA A 91 1.19 -7.16 -12.94
CA ALA A 91 2.06 -8.15 -12.30
C ALA A 91 1.63 -9.60 -12.56
N PHE A 92 0.36 -9.84 -12.86
CA PHE A 92 -0.13 -11.15 -13.33
C PHE A 92 0.26 -11.40 -14.78
N GLY A 93 0.07 -10.43 -15.68
CA GLY A 93 0.50 -10.52 -17.08
C GLY A 93 2.00 -10.80 -17.22
N GLU A 94 2.84 -10.09 -16.47
CA GLU A 94 4.30 -10.28 -16.44
C GLU A 94 4.69 -11.72 -16.03
N LYS A 95 3.89 -12.38 -15.17
CA LYS A 95 4.13 -13.76 -14.74
C LYS A 95 3.63 -14.80 -15.73
N GLU A 96 2.67 -14.44 -16.58
CA GLU A 96 2.22 -15.27 -17.70
C GLU A 96 3.12 -15.10 -18.95
N GLY A 97 4.06 -14.14 -18.92
CA GLY A 97 5.02 -13.91 -20.00
C GLY A 97 4.58 -12.88 -21.04
N TYR A 98 3.64 -12.00 -20.69
CA TYR A 98 3.19 -10.86 -21.49
C TYR A 98 3.81 -9.54 -21.02
#